data_AF-A0A956HLS0-F1
#
_entry.id   AF-A0A956HLS0-F1
#
_cell.length_a   1.000
_cell.length_b   1.000
_cell.length_c   1.000
_cell.angle_alpha   90.00
_cell.angle_beta   90.00
_cell.angle_gamma   90.00
#
_symmetry.space_group_name_H-M   'P 1'
#
loop_
_entity.id
_entity.type
_entity.pdbx_description
1 polymer ?
#
loop_
_entity_poly.entity_id
_entity_poly.type
_entity_poly.pdbx_seq_one_letter_code
_entity_poly.pdbx_strand_id
1 'polypeptide(L)'
;MTHPPASSRASAPTTDLDELRAFARLYGYVRFFHPSDEAAALDWDAFATHGAMRVIQGSNHEELEAALAELFLPVAPTLDVYADDVPPRDAAALFPKRTRGLKQVAWQHLGFGLGERTTVYLSKRLHRRRLAPIGHSAALVVQVIEASSMRGHAARLRGWARVDPSCPWMKC
;
A
#
# COMPACT_ATOMS: atom_id res chain seq x y z
N MET A 1 -8.55 8.04 47.86
CA MET A 1 -7.48 7.58 46.94
C MET A 1 -7.32 8.65 45.88
N THR A 2 -6.41 9.58 46.13
CA THR A 2 -6.10 10.68 45.22
C THR A 2 -5.25 10.09 44.09
N HIS A 3 -5.77 10.05 42.88
CA HIS A 3 -4.95 9.74 41.71
C HIS A 3 -3.85 10.81 41.60
N PRO A 4 -2.57 10.44 41.42
CA PRO A 4 -1.56 11.42 41.06
C PRO A 4 -1.95 12.06 39.72
N PRO A 5 -1.71 13.36 39.51
CA PRO A 5 -1.94 13.97 38.20
C PRO A 5 -1.09 13.22 37.18
N ALA A 6 -1.70 12.87 36.04
CA ALA A 6 -0.98 12.33 34.90
C ALA A 6 0.18 13.28 34.60
N SER A 7 1.42 12.81 34.83
CA SER A 7 2.61 13.59 34.53
C SER A 7 2.58 13.97 33.05
N SER A 8 2.47 15.28 32.82
CA SER A 8 2.57 15.96 31.53
C SER A 8 3.83 15.51 30.77
N ARG A 9 3.69 14.47 29.95
CA ARG A 9 4.63 14.09 28.89
C ARG A 9 4.39 14.88 27.59
N ALA A 10 3.36 15.73 27.56
CA ALA A 10 3.14 16.66 26.47
C ALA A 10 4.41 17.50 26.26
N SER A 11 4.95 17.42 25.04
CA SER A 11 6.11 18.17 24.55
C SER A 11 7.52 17.65 24.92
N ALA A 12 7.72 16.35 25.14
CA ALA A 12 9.10 15.80 25.17
C ALA A 12 9.77 15.99 23.78
N PRO A 13 11.02 16.50 23.73
CA PRO A 13 11.70 16.77 22.47
C PRO A 13 11.96 15.49 21.68
N THR A 14 11.93 15.63 20.36
CA THR A 14 12.23 14.56 19.39
C THR A 14 13.50 14.91 18.62
N THR A 15 14.13 13.89 18.04
CA THR A 15 15.20 14.08 17.05
C THR A 15 14.66 13.79 15.66
N ASP A 16 15.30 14.34 14.62
CA ASP A 16 14.98 14.02 13.21
C ASP A 16 14.96 12.50 12.96
N LEU A 17 15.82 11.74 13.65
CA LEU A 17 15.88 10.29 13.54
C LEU A 17 14.62 9.61 14.11
N ASP A 18 14.10 10.10 15.23
CA ASP A 18 12.87 9.58 15.84
C ASP A 18 11.66 9.87 14.95
N GLU A 19 11.61 11.07 14.38
CA GLU A 19 10.54 11.54 13.50
C GLU A 19 10.52 10.76 12.18
N LEU A 20 11.68 10.60 11.54
CA LEU A 20 11.82 9.78 10.33
C LEU A 20 11.48 8.31 10.60
N ARG A 21 11.84 7.78 11.78
CA ARG A 21 11.48 6.41 12.15
C ARG A 21 9.97 6.24 12.31
N ALA A 22 9.31 7.17 12.98
CA ALA A 22 7.86 7.15 13.15
C ALA A 22 7.16 7.24 11.79
N PHE A 23 7.58 8.19 10.94
CA PHE A 23 7.07 8.35 9.58
C PHE A 23 7.27 7.09 8.73
N ALA A 24 8.48 6.54 8.68
CA ALA A 24 8.78 5.36 7.85
C ALA A 24 7.98 4.13 8.29
N ARG A 25 7.76 3.96 9.60
CA ARG A 25 6.92 2.89 10.13
C ARG A 25 5.46 3.05 9.70
N LEU A 26 4.90 4.24 9.88
CA LEU A 26 3.51 4.51 9.51
C LEU A 26 3.32 4.43 7.98
N TYR A 27 4.29 4.93 7.21
CA TYR A 27 4.34 4.81 5.76
C TYR A 27 4.18 3.36 5.31
N GLY A 28 4.97 2.44 5.88
CA GLY A 28 4.89 1.02 5.56
C GLY A 28 3.51 0.42 5.90
N TYR A 29 2.97 0.75 7.07
CA TYR A 29 1.65 0.27 7.46
C TYR A 29 0.54 0.76 6.53
N VAL A 30 0.54 2.05 6.20
CA VAL A 30 -0.51 2.61 5.34
C VAL A 30 -0.39 2.10 3.91
N ARG A 31 0.82 2.13 3.33
CA ARG A 31 1.09 1.71 1.95
C ARG A 31 0.67 0.28 1.67
N PHE A 32 0.90 -0.62 2.62
CA PHE A 32 0.70 -2.05 2.38
C PHE A 32 -0.57 -2.62 3.02
N PHE A 33 -1.16 -1.96 4.02
CA PHE A 33 -2.27 -2.54 4.79
C PHE A 33 -3.52 -1.67 4.88
N HIS A 34 -3.46 -0.36 4.60
CA HIS A 34 -4.66 0.47 4.71
C HIS A 34 -5.62 0.24 3.52
N PRO A 35 -6.92 0.02 3.75
CA PRO A 35 -7.86 -0.40 2.70
C PRO A 35 -8.46 0.76 1.88
N SER A 36 -8.10 2.01 2.17
CA SER A 36 -8.67 3.21 1.55
C SER A 36 -8.38 3.30 0.05
N ASP A 37 -9.26 3.99 -0.67
CA ASP A 37 -9.08 4.24 -2.11
C ASP A 37 -7.97 5.26 -2.35
N GLU A 38 -7.82 6.24 -1.46
CA GLU A 38 -6.82 7.28 -1.47
C GLU A 38 -5.41 6.69 -1.36
N ALA A 39 -5.15 5.85 -0.34
CA ALA A 39 -3.88 5.12 -0.19
C ALA A 39 -3.55 4.26 -1.44
N ALA A 40 -4.57 3.66 -2.04
CA ALA A 40 -4.40 2.79 -3.20
C ALA A 40 -4.12 3.56 -4.51
N ALA A 41 -4.41 4.87 -4.56
CA ALA A 41 -4.21 5.75 -5.71
C ALA A 41 -3.02 6.69 -5.56
N LEU A 42 -2.46 6.80 -4.35
CA LEU A 42 -1.36 7.69 -4.03
C LEU A 42 -0.07 7.35 -4.77
N ASP A 43 0.66 8.38 -5.20
CA ASP A 43 2.06 8.26 -5.58
C ASP A 43 2.91 8.15 -4.31
N TRP A 44 3.28 6.91 -3.99
CA TRP A 44 3.99 6.58 -2.77
C TRP A 44 5.43 7.07 -2.73
N ASP A 45 6.06 7.30 -3.88
CA ASP A 45 7.44 7.78 -3.94
C ASP A 45 7.46 9.30 -3.72
N ALA A 46 6.56 10.04 -4.37
CA ALA A 46 6.38 11.47 -4.11
C ALA A 46 5.95 11.76 -2.66
N PHE A 47 5.05 10.93 -2.11
CA PHE A 47 4.61 11.05 -0.73
C PHE A 47 5.76 10.78 0.26
N ALA A 48 6.65 9.83 -0.03
CA ALA A 48 7.81 9.55 0.83
C ALA A 48 8.75 10.77 0.93
N THR A 49 9.06 11.42 -0.20
CA THR A 49 9.93 12.60 -0.22
C THR A 49 9.29 13.78 0.53
N HIS A 50 8.03 14.08 0.24
CA HIS A 50 7.33 15.19 0.89
C HIS A 50 7.14 14.97 2.39
N GLY A 51 6.68 13.77 2.77
CA GLY A 51 6.40 13.44 4.16
C GLY A 51 7.66 13.41 5.02
N ALA A 52 8.77 12.86 4.52
CA ALA A 52 10.05 12.86 5.22
C ALA A 52 10.54 14.29 5.52
N MET A 53 10.42 15.20 4.55
CA MET A 53 10.78 16.61 4.75
C MET A 53 9.84 17.32 5.75
N ARG A 54 8.56 16.96 5.78
CA ARG A 54 7.57 17.60 6.65
C ARG A 54 7.73 17.20 8.12
N VAL A 55 8.06 15.93 8.41
CA VAL A 55 8.15 15.46 9.80
C VAL A 55 9.39 15.96 10.53
N ILE A 56 10.52 16.14 9.83
CA ILE A 56 11.78 16.64 10.41
C ILE A 56 11.76 18.14 10.78
N GLN A 57 10.65 18.83 10.50
CA GLN A 57 10.44 20.21 10.89
C GLN A 57 9.85 20.33 12.31
N GLY A 58 9.42 19.21 12.89
CA GLY A 58 8.98 19.15 14.27
C GLY A 58 10.14 19.25 15.24
N SER A 59 9.86 19.56 16.49
CA SER A 59 10.86 19.58 17.57
C SER A 59 10.41 18.80 18.81
N ASN A 60 9.19 18.26 18.80
CA ASN A 60 8.62 17.52 19.91
C ASN A 60 7.51 16.55 19.44
N HIS A 61 7.10 15.67 20.36
CA HIS A 61 6.07 14.66 20.08
C HIS A 61 4.72 15.22 19.61
N GLU A 62 4.30 16.39 20.09
CA GLU A 62 3.01 16.99 19.72
C GLU A 62 3.03 17.48 18.27
N GLU A 63 4.11 18.15 17.87
CA GLU A 63 4.33 18.57 16.48
C GLU A 63 4.48 17.38 15.54
N LEU A 64 5.14 16.31 15.98
CA LEU A 64 5.25 15.07 15.21
C LEU A 64 3.88 14.41 15.02
N GLU A 65 3.08 14.29 16.08
CA GLU A 65 1.71 13.75 15.99
C GLU A 65 0.86 14.55 15.00
N ALA A 66 0.90 15.89 15.11
CA ALA A 66 0.18 16.78 14.20
C ALA A 66 0.65 16.61 12.75
N ALA A 67 1.95 16.52 12.51
CA ALA A 67 2.52 16.31 11.17
C ALA A 67 2.11 14.95 10.58
N LEU A 68 2.13 13.88 11.38
CA LEU A 68 1.69 12.55 10.93
C LEU A 68 0.20 12.55 10.62
N ALA A 69 -0.63 13.17 11.46
CA ALA A 69 -2.07 13.29 11.23
C ALA A 69 -2.37 14.09 9.94
N GLU A 70 -1.69 15.24 9.74
CA GLU A 70 -1.79 16.07 8.54
C GLU A 70 -1.48 15.28 7.27
N LEU A 71 -0.37 14.51 7.28
CA LEU A 71 0.07 13.74 6.13
C LEU A 71 -0.83 12.53 5.85
N PHE A 72 -1.23 11.79 6.88
CA PHE A 72 -1.83 10.47 6.70
C PHE A 72 -3.36 10.44 6.74
N LEU A 73 -4.05 11.32 7.47
CA LEU A 73 -5.52 11.29 7.51
C LEU A 73 -6.20 11.49 6.15
N PRO A 74 -5.67 12.33 5.23
CA PRO A 74 -6.23 12.45 3.88
C PRO A 74 -6.13 11.16 3.04
N VAL A 75 -5.13 10.32 3.31
CA VAL A 75 -4.88 9.08 2.54
C VAL A 75 -5.36 7.83 3.28
N ALA A 76 -5.51 7.91 4.59
CA ALA A 76 -5.91 6.85 5.49
C ALA A 76 -6.96 7.36 6.51
N PRO A 77 -8.21 7.60 6.09
CA PRO A 77 -9.18 8.34 6.91
C PRO A 77 -9.61 7.64 8.19
N THR A 78 -9.42 6.32 8.26
CA THR A 78 -9.72 5.49 9.44
C THR A 78 -8.51 5.23 10.32
N LEU A 79 -7.36 5.84 9.99
CA LEU A 79 -6.18 5.79 10.83
C LEU A 79 -6.45 6.52 12.15
N ASP A 80 -5.94 5.94 13.23
CA ASP A 80 -5.91 6.59 14.53
C ASP A 80 -4.45 6.67 14.98
N VAL A 81 -3.97 7.89 15.17
CA VAL A 81 -2.64 8.20 15.70
C VAL A 81 -2.86 8.73 17.10
N TYR A 82 -2.18 8.14 18.09
CA TYR A 82 -2.36 8.44 19.49
C TYR A 82 -1.06 8.22 20.26
N ALA A 83 -0.88 8.94 21.36
CA ALA A 83 0.19 8.71 22.32
C ALA A 83 -0.07 7.46 23.16
N ASP A 84 1.00 6.80 23.64
CA ASP A 84 0.91 5.50 24.35
C ASP A 84 -0.04 5.48 25.56
N ASP A 85 -0.27 6.63 26.19
CA ASP A 85 -1.14 6.81 27.36
C ASP A 85 -2.60 7.12 27.01
N VAL A 86 -2.90 7.34 25.73
CA VAL A 86 -4.25 7.54 25.21
C VAL A 86 -4.78 6.21 24.66
N PRO A 87 -5.95 5.73 25.12
CA PRO A 87 -6.53 4.51 24.56
C PRO A 87 -6.89 4.74 23.07
N PRO A 88 -6.62 3.76 22.20
CA PRO A 88 -7.07 3.83 20.80
C PRO A 88 -8.59 3.97 20.73
N ARG A 89 -9.08 4.63 19.67
CA ARG A 89 -10.52 4.66 19.37
C ARG A 89 -11.07 3.24 19.25
N ASP A 90 -12.34 3.11 19.61
CA ASP A 90 -13.05 1.84 19.54
C ASP A 90 -13.06 1.30 18.09
N ALA A 91 -12.32 0.21 17.88
CA ALA A 91 -12.25 -0.47 16.60
C ALA A 91 -13.61 -1.01 16.14
N ALA A 92 -14.58 -1.23 17.04
CA ALA A 92 -15.93 -1.67 16.68
C ALA A 92 -16.64 -0.64 15.79
N ALA A 93 -16.28 0.65 15.88
CA ALA A 93 -16.82 1.70 15.01
C ALA A 93 -16.42 1.52 13.53
N LEU A 94 -15.31 0.82 13.26
CA LEU A 94 -14.82 0.55 11.90
C LEU A 94 -15.62 -0.55 11.20
N PHE A 95 -16.39 -1.34 11.94
CA PHE A 95 -17.13 -2.48 11.41
C PHE A 95 -18.63 -2.15 11.30
N PRO A 96 -19.18 -2.06 10.08
CA PRO A 96 -20.60 -1.79 9.91
C PRO A 96 -21.45 -2.95 10.45
N LYS A 97 -22.43 -2.65 11.31
CA LYS A 97 -23.36 -3.64 11.90
C LYS A 97 -24.19 -4.39 10.85
N ARG A 98 -24.37 -3.81 9.66
CA ARG A 98 -25.07 -4.42 8.52
C ARG A 98 -24.19 -4.39 7.29
N THR A 99 -23.87 -5.57 6.77
CA THR A 99 -22.99 -5.75 5.60
C THR A 99 -23.75 -6.07 4.31
N ARG A 100 -25.09 -6.17 4.37
CA ARG A 100 -25.92 -6.47 3.19
C ARG A 100 -25.72 -5.39 2.11
N GLY A 101 -25.30 -5.80 0.92
CA GLY A 101 -25.03 -4.90 -0.21
C GLY A 101 -23.64 -4.29 -0.23
N LEU A 102 -22.82 -4.48 0.82
CA LEU A 102 -21.41 -4.09 0.81
C LEU A 102 -20.57 -5.15 0.09
N LYS A 103 -19.50 -4.70 -0.56
CA LYS A 103 -18.51 -5.56 -1.22
C LYS A 103 -17.26 -5.64 -0.35
N GLN A 104 -16.79 -6.85 -0.05
CA GLN A 104 -15.62 -7.03 0.80
C GLN A 104 -14.33 -6.67 0.06
N VAL A 105 -13.71 -5.56 0.45
CA VAL A 105 -12.38 -5.19 -0.05
C VAL A 105 -11.34 -6.02 0.67
N ALA A 106 -10.51 -6.74 -0.09
CA ALA A 106 -9.39 -7.50 0.44
C ALA A 106 -8.19 -7.42 -0.53
N TRP A 107 -6.99 -7.56 0.02
CA TRP A 107 -5.77 -7.74 -0.77
C TRP A 107 -5.44 -9.23 -0.88
N GLN A 108 -5.15 -9.68 -2.10
CA GLN A 108 -4.70 -11.02 -2.43
C GLN A 108 -3.27 -10.95 -2.93
N HIS A 109 -2.40 -11.74 -2.33
CA HIS A 109 -0.97 -11.74 -2.62
C HIS A 109 -0.54 -13.11 -3.13
N LEU A 110 0.25 -13.11 -4.20
CA LEU A 110 1.11 -14.20 -4.62
C LEU A 110 2.55 -13.69 -4.44
N GLY A 111 3.18 -14.02 -3.32
CA GLY A 111 4.44 -13.42 -2.89
C GLY A 111 4.38 -11.89 -2.78
N PHE A 112 5.52 -11.21 -2.90
CA PHE A 112 5.62 -9.75 -2.73
C PHE A 112 5.71 -9.04 -4.08
N GLY A 113 4.55 -8.64 -4.62
CA GLY A 113 4.47 -7.85 -5.85
C GLY A 113 4.24 -6.37 -5.53
N LEU A 114 5.11 -5.48 -6.02
CA LEU A 114 4.96 -4.03 -5.91
C LEU A 114 4.26 -3.43 -7.14
N GLY A 115 3.77 -4.28 -8.05
CA GLY A 115 3.10 -3.86 -9.27
C GLY A 115 4.02 -3.80 -10.49
N GLU A 116 5.21 -4.39 -10.40
CA GLU A 116 6.11 -4.52 -11.53
C GLU A 116 5.50 -5.44 -12.61
N ARG A 117 5.77 -5.11 -13.87
CA ARG A 117 5.14 -5.80 -15.02
C ARG A 117 5.76 -7.16 -15.33
N THR A 118 6.97 -7.40 -14.83
CA THR A 118 7.81 -8.57 -15.16
C THR A 118 8.07 -9.49 -13.97
N THR A 119 7.33 -9.32 -12.87
CA THR A 119 7.47 -10.18 -11.69
C THR A 119 6.43 -11.31 -11.72
N VAL A 120 6.83 -12.47 -11.18
CA VAL A 120 5.91 -13.58 -10.90
C VAL A 120 5.04 -13.30 -9.68
N TYR A 121 5.41 -12.29 -8.87
CA TYR A 121 4.65 -11.89 -7.70
C TYR A 121 3.53 -10.92 -8.04
N LEU A 122 2.39 -11.05 -7.36
CA LEU A 122 1.19 -10.31 -7.70
C LEU A 122 0.42 -9.91 -6.44
N SER A 123 0.15 -8.62 -6.29
CA SER A 123 -0.72 -8.09 -5.24
C SER A 123 -1.97 -7.46 -5.89
N LYS A 124 -3.17 -7.97 -5.58
CA LYS A 124 -4.46 -7.51 -6.13
C LYS A 124 -5.46 -7.12 -5.03
N ARG A 125 -6.06 -5.95 -5.16
CA ARG A 125 -7.19 -5.50 -4.34
C ARG A 125 -8.53 -5.87 -5.01
N LEU A 126 -9.42 -6.53 -4.27
CA LEU A 126 -10.77 -6.87 -4.73
C LEU A 126 -11.64 -5.62 -4.90
N HIS A 127 -12.62 -5.71 -5.79
CA HIS A 127 -13.62 -4.66 -6.09
C HIS A 127 -13.07 -3.29 -6.50
N ARG A 128 -11.79 -3.23 -6.90
CA ARG A 128 -11.18 -2.08 -7.57
C ARG A 128 -11.23 -2.27 -9.08
N ARG A 129 -11.70 -1.26 -9.80
CA ARG A 129 -11.50 -1.19 -11.26
C ARG A 129 -10.02 -0.91 -11.52
N ARG A 130 -9.27 -1.92 -11.99
CA ARG A 130 -7.94 -1.65 -12.55
C ARG A 130 -8.14 -0.99 -13.90
N LEU A 131 -7.84 0.30 -13.97
CA LEU A 131 -7.40 0.88 -15.22
C LEU A 131 -6.00 0.28 -15.45
N ALA A 132 -5.92 -0.79 -16.25
CA ALA A 132 -4.63 -1.16 -16.79
C ALA A 132 -4.12 0.08 -17.53
N PRO A 133 -2.91 0.60 -17.23
CA PRO A 133 -2.34 1.65 -18.05
C PRO A 133 -2.41 1.16 -19.49
N ILE A 134 -3.08 1.91 -20.36
CA ILE A 134 -3.08 1.63 -21.79
C ILE A 134 -1.65 1.92 -22.25
N GLY A 135 -0.80 0.92 -22.15
CA GLY A 135 0.61 1.02 -22.43
C GLY A 135 1.16 -0.36 -22.65
N HIS A 136 1.43 -0.70 -23.92
CA HIS A 136 2.14 -1.88 -24.43
C HIS A 136 2.32 -3.02 -23.41
N SER A 137 1.27 -3.82 -23.21
CA SER A 137 1.37 -5.08 -22.49
C SER A 137 2.16 -6.07 -23.33
N ALA A 138 3.45 -6.24 -23.04
CA ALA A 138 4.19 -7.38 -23.56
C ALA A 138 3.83 -8.62 -22.73
N ALA A 139 3.21 -9.62 -23.36
CA ALA A 139 3.12 -10.96 -22.80
C ALA A 139 4.41 -11.71 -23.16
N LEU A 140 5.17 -12.12 -22.16
CA LEU A 140 6.39 -12.92 -22.36
C LEU A 140 6.03 -14.39 -22.43
N VAL A 141 6.38 -15.03 -23.56
CA VAL A 141 6.39 -16.50 -23.69
C VAL A 141 7.85 -16.92 -23.72
N VAL A 142 8.28 -17.70 -22.73
CA VAL A 142 9.66 -18.19 -22.63
C VAL A 142 9.66 -19.69 -22.87
N GLN A 143 10.47 -20.14 -23.83
CA GLN A 143 10.78 -21.55 -24.03
C GLN A 143 12.29 -21.73 -23.88
N VAL A 144 12.70 -22.64 -23.00
CA VAL A 144 14.11 -22.99 -22.79
C VAL A 144 14.37 -24.30 -23.54
N ILE A 145 15.42 -24.34 -24.35
CA ILE A 145 15.83 -25.50 -25.14
C ILE A 145 17.30 -25.81 -24.82
N GLU A 146 17.62 -27.10 -24.70
CA GLU A 146 18.98 -27.60 -24.46
C GLU A 146 19.86 -27.33 -25.71
N ALA A 147 20.93 -26.56 -25.53
CA ALA A 147 21.70 -26.00 -26.63
C ALA A 147 22.66 -27.00 -27.30
N SER A 148 23.03 -28.11 -26.63
CA SER A 148 24.00 -29.06 -27.19
C SER A 148 23.47 -29.71 -28.47
N SER A 149 22.16 -29.91 -28.57
CA SER A 149 21.46 -30.41 -29.76
C SER A 149 21.40 -29.45 -30.95
N MET A 150 21.71 -28.16 -30.77
CA MET A 150 21.55 -27.11 -31.80
C MET A 150 22.88 -26.58 -32.37
N ARG A 151 24.03 -27.17 -32.01
CA ARG A 151 25.33 -26.75 -32.54
C ARG A 151 25.36 -26.82 -34.06
N GLY A 152 25.81 -25.74 -34.70
CA GLY A 152 25.91 -25.64 -36.17
C GLY A 152 24.60 -25.41 -36.91
N HIS A 153 23.46 -25.25 -36.21
CA HIS A 153 22.16 -25.04 -36.82
C HIS A 153 21.67 -23.60 -36.65
N ALA A 154 20.89 -23.11 -37.61
CA ALA A 154 20.17 -21.85 -37.51
C ALA A 154 18.78 -22.06 -36.91
N ALA A 155 18.41 -21.26 -35.91
CA ALA A 155 17.08 -21.31 -35.31
C ALA A 155 16.13 -20.31 -36.03
N ARG A 156 14.90 -20.75 -36.31
CA ARG A 156 13.82 -19.88 -36.82
C ARG A 156 12.62 -19.96 -35.90
N LEU A 157 12.21 -18.83 -35.35
CA LEU A 157 11.02 -18.71 -34.52
C LEU A 157 9.80 -18.31 -35.38
N ARG A 158 8.65 -18.95 -35.14
CA ARG A 158 7.35 -18.56 -35.69
C ARG A 158 6.30 -18.75 -34.60
N GLY A 159 5.34 -17.84 -34.50
CA GLY A 159 4.27 -17.93 -33.50
C GLY A 159 3.01 -17.20 -33.97
N TRP A 160 1.87 -17.59 -33.40
CA TRP A 160 0.57 -16.97 -33.62
C TRP A 160 -0.10 -16.79 -32.27
N ALA A 161 -0.76 -15.66 -32.05
CA ALA A 161 -1.54 -15.41 -30.85
C ALA A 161 -2.99 -15.14 -31.22
N ARG A 162 -3.94 -15.64 -30.42
CA ARG A 162 -5.36 -15.31 -30.50
C ARG A 162 -5.74 -14.60 -29.22
N VAL A 163 -6.33 -13.41 -29.34
CA VAL A 163 -6.97 -12.73 -28.22
C VAL A 163 -8.45 -13.09 -28.25
N ASP A 164 -8.95 -13.70 -27.17
CA ASP A 164 -10.38 -13.88 -26.98
C ASP A 164 -10.91 -12.73 -26.10
N PRO A 165 -11.75 -11.83 -26.64
CA PRO A 165 -12.32 -10.74 -25.87
C PRO A 165 -13.46 -11.20 -24.94
N SER A 166 -13.89 -12.46 -24.98
CA SER A 166 -15.04 -12.92 -24.20
C SER A 166 -14.68 -13.10 -22.72
N CYS A 167 -15.12 -12.14 -21.92
CA CYS A 167 -15.20 -12.26 -20.46
C CYS A 167 -16.46 -13.07 -20.10
N PRO A 168 -16.35 -14.27 -19.49
CA PRO A 168 -17.54 -15.08 -19.19
C PRO A 168 -18.36 -14.60 -17.99
N TRP A 169 -17.94 -13.55 -17.26
CA TRP A 169 -18.58 -13.16 -15.99
C TRP A 169 -19.61 -12.02 -16.08
N MET A 170 -20.00 -11.60 -17.29
CA MET A 170 -21.22 -10.79 -17.48
C MET A 170 -22.32 -11.65 -18.09
N LYS A 171 -22.99 -12.44 -17.25
CA LYS A 171 -24.36 -12.88 -17.48
C LYS A 171 -25.17 -12.68 -16.19
N CYS A 172 -26.12 -11.75 -16.30
CA CYS A 172 -27.21 -11.37 -15.38
C CYS A 172 -26.82 -10.55 -14.15
#